data_AF-A0A7G2JYV1-F1
#
_entry.id   AF-A0A7G2JYV1-F1
#
_cell.length_a   1.000
_cell.length_b   1.000
_cell.length_c   1.000
_cell.angle_alpha   90.00
_cell.angle_beta   90.00
_cell.angle_gamma   90.00
#
_symmetry.space_group_name_H-M   'P 1'
#
loop_
_entity.id
_entity.type
_entity.pdbx_description
1 polymer ?
#
loop_
_entity_poly.entity_id
_entity_poly.type
_entity_poly.pdbx_seq_one_letter_code
_entity_poly.pdbx_strand_id
1 'polypeptide(L)'
;IRFMAKLDMFLEKPSEQPIRELAPLLKNIPPARLFDESLKLLQAGQGVKTYRLLRQYGLFEQLFPALSSYFTEKEDSFAERMIVTALSSTDERVADKLRINPAFLFAAFFWYPLREKVEILKNEGGLNNHDAYALAGNEVLDLFCRALAAPRRHTSVIRDIWFLQLQ
;
A
#
# COMPACT_ATOMS: atom_id res chain seq x y z
N ILE A 1 -11.49 -6.73 -11.36
CA ILE A 1 -10.05 -6.44 -11.15
C ILE A 1 -9.20 -7.67 -10.84
N ARG A 2 -9.30 -8.31 -9.66
CA ARG A 2 -8.45 -9.47 -9.29
C ARG A 2 -8.41 -10.57 -10.37
N PHE A 3 -9.57 -10.94 -10.91
CA PHE A 3 -9.66 -11.94 -11.97
C PHE A 3 -9.11 -11.45 -13.31
N MET A 4 -9.30 -10.18 -13.66
CA MET A 4 -8.69 -9.58 -14.86
C MET A 4 -7.17 -9.69 -14.81
N ALA A 5 -6.57 -9.37 -13.66
CA ALA A 5 -5.13 -9.53 -13.48
C ALA A 5 -4.71 -11.00 -13.63
N LYS A 6 -5.33 -11.90 -12.85
CA LYS A 6 -4.95 -13.30 -12.77
C LYS A 6 -5.16 -14.12 -14.03
N LEU A 7 -6.25 -13.88 -14.75
CA LEU A 7 -6.67 -14.70 -15.89
C LEU A 7 -6.42 -14.02 -17.24
N ASP A 8 -5.79 -12.84 -17.23
CA ASP A 8 -5.55 -12.03 -18.42
C ASP A 8 -6.82 -11.80 -19.26
N MET A 9 -7.91 -11.52 -18.56
CA MET A 9 -9.23 -11.27 -19.16
C MET A 9 -9.60 -9.79 -19.07
N PHE A 10 -10.43 -9.37 -20.03
CA PHE A 10 -10.99 -8.03 -20.10
C PHE A 10 -12.46 -8.05 -19.66
N LEU A 11 -12.93 -6.92 -19.14
CA LEU A 11 -14.36 -6.71 -18.91
C LEU A 11 -15.00 -6.19 -20.19
N GLU A 12 -16.26 -6.55 -20.43
CA GLU A 12 -17.05 -5.86 -21.43
C GLU A 12 -17.30 -4.41 -21.00
N LYS A 13 -17.32 -3.47 -21.96
CA LYS A 13 -17.46 -2.03 -21.69
C LYS A 13 -18.60 -1.67 -20.72
N PRO A 14 -19.81 -2.25 -20.82
CA PRO A 14 -20.89 -1.93 -19.89
C PRO A 14 -20.60 -2.32 -18.43
N SER A 15 -19.78 -3.37 -18.21
CA SER A 15 -19.37 -3.80 -16.87
C SER A 15 -18.17 -3.00 -16.35
N GLU A 16 -17.37 -2.45 -17.25
CA GLU A 16 -16.18 -1.69 -16.91
C GLU A 16 -16.49 -0.26 -16.46
N GLN A 17 -17.39 0.44 -17.18
CA GLN A 17 -17.69 1.87 -16.99
C GLN A 17 -18.04 2.24 -15.53
N PRO A 18 -18.93 1.51 -14.82
CA PRO A 18 -19.37 1.93 -13.50
C PRO A 18 -18.28 1.83 -12.43
N ILE A 19 -17.20 1.07 -12.66
CA ILE A 19 -16.21 0.78 -11.61
C ILE A 19 -15.58 2.06 -11.07
N ARG A 20 -15.21 2.99 -11.95
CA ARG A 20 -14.56 4.25 -11.56
C ARG A 20 -15.53 5.19 -10.86
N GLU A 21 -16.77 5.27 -11.36
CA GLU A 21 -17.83 6.10 -10.78
C GLU A 21 -18.24 5.61 -9.38
N LEU A 22 -18.27 4.30 -9.19
CA LEU A 22 -18.69 3.64 -7.96
C LEU A 22 -17.53 3.36 -7.00
N ALA A 23 -16.28 3.62 -7.39
CA ALA A 23 -15.11 3.43 -6.53
C ALA A 23 -15.25 4.05 -5.12
N PRO A 24 -15.83 5.26 -4.94
CA PRO A 24 -16.04 5.84 -3.61
C PRO A 24 -16.93 5.01 -2.68
N LEU A 25 -17.76 4.11 -3.21
CA LEU A 25 -18.61 3.22 -2.41
C LEU A 25 -17.79 2.24 -1.55
N LEU A 26 -16.50 2.02 -1.87
CA LEU A 26 -15.62 1.24 -1.02
C LEU A 26 -15.51 1.80 0.41
N LYS A 27 -15.71 3.11 0.59
CA LYS A 27 -15.72 3.75 1.93
C LYS A 27 -16.85 3.25 2.84
N ASN A 28 -17.90 2.66 2.27
CA ASN A 28 -19.01 2.08 3.03
C ASN A 28 -18.74 0.64 3.48
N ILE A 29 -17.61 0.05 3.05
CA ILE A 29 -17.23 -1.31 3.41
C ILE A 29 -16.41 -1.30 4.70
N PRO A 30 -16.65 -2.24 5.64
CA PRO A 30 -15.83 -2.36 6.84
C PRO A 30 -14.32 -2.44 6.51
N PRO A 31 -13.46 -1.60 7.10
CA PRO A 31 -12.03 -1.56 6.81
C PRO A 31 -11.34 -2.92 6.89
N ALA A 32 -11.70 -3.76 7.86
CA ALA A 32 -11.14 -5.11 8.01
C ALA A 32 -11.37 -6.00 6.78
N ARG A 33 -12.54 -5.88 6.12
CA ARG A 33 -12.81 -6.60 4.86
C ARG A 33 -11.94 -6.06 3.73
N LEU A 34 -11.73 -4.74 3.68
CA LEU A 34 -10.85 -4.13 2.69
C LEU A 34 -9.39 -4.57 2.89
N PHE A 35 -8.93 -4.75 4.13
CA PHE A 35 -7.62 -5.31 4.40
C PHE A 35 -7.48 -6.74 3.87
N ASP A 36 -8.43 -7.62 4.19
CA ASP A 36 -8.39 -9.00 3.70
C ASP A 36 -8.40 -9.05 2.16
N GLU A 37 -9.19 -8.20 1.50
CA GLU A 37 -9.18 -8.10 0.04
C GLU A 37 -7.89 -7.49 -0.51
N SER A 38 -7.27 -6.52 0.19
CA SER A 38 -5.99 -5.94 -0.23
C SER A 38 -4.87 -6.98 -0.29
N LEU A 39 -4.85 -7.92 0.66
CA LEU A 39 -3.94 -9.07 0.65
C LEU A 39 -4.20 -9.97 -0.55
N LYS A 40 -5.46 -10.33 -0.81
CA LYS A 40 -5.83 -11.18 -1.95
C LYS A 40 -5.56 -10.53 -3.30
N LEU A 41 -5.59 -9.21 -3.36
CA LEU A 41 -5.30 -8.43 -4.57
C LEU A 41 -3.79 -8.34 -4.83
N LEU A 42 -3.01 -7.99 -3.81
CA LEU A 42 -1.63 -7.57 -3.98
C LEU A 42 -0.59 -8.66 -3.68
N GLN A 43 -0.98 -9.75 -3.02
CA GLN A 43 -0.07 -10.81 -2.58
C GLN A 43 -0.41 -12.18 -3.19
N ALA A 44 -1.22 -12.21 -4.24
CA ALA A 44 -1.62 -13.44 -4.93
C ALA A 44 -0.72 -13.81 -6.12
N GLY A 45 0.44 -13.17 -6.26
CA GLY A 45 1.41 -13.44 -7.35
C GLY A 45 1.11 -12.72 -8.67
N GLN A 46 0.21 -11.73 -8.64
CA GLN A 46 -0.15 -10.86 -9.77
C GLN A 46 -0.35 -9.41 -9.29
N GLY A 47 0.41 -9.03 -8.26
CA GLY A 47 0.32 -7.77 -7.54
C GLY A 47 0.61 -6.58 -8.43
N VAL A 48 1.64 -6.61 -9.29
CA VAL A 48 1.97 -5.48 -10.18
C VAL A 48 0.83 -5.19 -11.16
N LYS A 49 0.30 -6.24 -11.80
CA LYS A 49 -0.81 -6.11 -12.75
C LYS A 49 -2.09 -5.66 -12.05
N THR A 50 -2.35 -6.22 -10.87
CA THR A 50 -3.51 -5.83 -10.05
C THR A 50 -3.41 -4.37 -9.61
N TYR A 51 -2.22 -3.91 -9.19
CA TYR A 51 -1.96 -2.51 -8.84
C TYR A 51 -2.26 -1.56 -9.99
N ARG A 52 -1.74 -1.84 -11.20
CA ARG A 52 -2.00 -1.01 -12.38
C ARG A 52 -3.49 -0.90 -12.71
N LEU A 53 -4.22 -2.02 -12.64
CA LEU A 53 -5.66 -1.99 -12.83
C LEU A 53 -6.37 -1.20 -11.71
N LEU A 54 -5.99 -1.39 -10.45
CA LEU A 54 -6.57 -0.62 -9.34
C LEU A 54 -6.36 0.89 -9.52
N ARG A 55 -5.19 1.32 -10.01
CA ARG A 55 -4.88 2.72 -10.36
C ARG A 55 -5.72 3.22 -11.52
N GLN A 56 -5.79 2.45 -12.61
CA GLN A 56 -6.59 2.77 -13.80
C GLN A 56 -8.07 3.05 -13.45
N TYR A 57 -8.64 2.26 -12.53
CA TYR A 57 -10.04 2.40 -12.11
C TYR A 57 -10.25 3.29 -10.87
N GLY A 58 -9.21 3.94 -10.33
CA GLY A 58 -9.33 4.85 -9.18
C GLY A 58 -9.68 4.13 -7.86
N LEU A 59 -9.40 2.83 -7.77
CA LEU A 59 -9.68 1.99 -6.60
C LEU A 59 -8.51 1.98 -5.61
N PHE A 60 -7.29 2.17 -6.09
CA PHE A 60 -6.10 2.12 -5.23
C PHE A 60 -6.13 3.25 -4.18
N GLU A 61 -6.53 4.45 -4.60
CA GLU A 61 -6.62 5.65 -3.78
C GLU A 61 -7.70 5.54 -2.70
N GLN A 62 -8.72 4.68 -2.92
CA GLN A 62 -9.73 4.40 -1.90
C GLN A 62 -9.18 3.47 -0.81
N LEU A 63 -8.31 2.54 -1.17
CA LEU A 63 -7.68 1.60 -0.24
C LEU A 63 -6.51 2.22 0.53
N PHE A 64 -5.72 3.05 -0.15
CA PHE A 64 -4.49 3.66 0.38
C PHE A 64 -4.47 5.18 0.18
N PRO A 65 -5.42 5.93 0.77
CA PRO A 65 -5.55 7.37 0.54
C PRO A 65 -4.30 8.16 0.94
N ALA A 66 -3.56 7.69 1.95
CA ALA A 66 -2.31 8.31 2.39
C ALA A 66 -1.15 8.19 1.38
N LEU A 67 -1.27 7.35 0.34
CA LEU A 67 -0.27 7.24 -0.72
C LEU A 67 -0.59 8.14 -1.93
N SER A 68 -1.82 8.64 -2.04
CA SER A 68 -2.27 9.40 -3.22
C SER A 68 -1.46 10.67 -3.47
N SER A 69 -0.97 11.33 -2.41
CA SER A 69 -0.13 12.54 -2.52
C SER A 69 1.28 12.26 -3.03
N TYR A 70 1.71 11.01 -3.06
CA TYR A 70 3.05 10.60 -3.49
C TYR A 70 3.10 10.21 -4.97
N PHE A 71 1.99 10.33 -5.68
CA PHE A 71 1.86 9.90 -7.07
C PHE A 71 2.04 11.05 -8.03
N THR A 72 2.78 10.81 -9.12
CA THR A 72 3.04 11.81 -10.16
C THR A 72 2.32 11.45 -11.46
N GLU A 73 2.11 12.44 -12.33
CA GLU A 73 1.54 12.20 -13.68
C GLU A 73 2.41 11.26 -14.53
N LYS A 74 3.72 11.21 -14.24
CA LYS A 74 4.68 10.35 -14.94
C LYS A 74 4.80 8.95 -14.33
N GLU A 75 4.09 8.69 -13.23
CA GLU A 75 4.13 7.43 -12.48
C GLU A 75 5.55 7.01 -12.05
N ASP A 76 6.41 7.98 -11.78
CA ASP A 76 7.86 7.78 -11.64
C ASP A 76 8.43 8.26 -10.30
N SER A 77 7.57 8.59 -9.34
CA SER A 77 7.99 8.99 -8.00
C SER A 77 8.75 7.86 -7.29
N PHE A 78 9.54 8.21 -6.28
CA PHE A 78 10.22 7.20 -5.47
C PHE A 78 9.25 6.24 -4.77
N ALA A 79 8.09 6.72 -4.33
CA ALA A 79 7.05 5.89 -3.73
C ALA A 79 6.44 4.93 -4.75
N GLU A 80 6.18 5.40 -5.98
CA GLU A 80 5.63 4.57 -7.06
C GLU A 80 6.62 3.46 -7.47
N ARG A 81 7.90 3.81 -7.63
CA ARG A 81 8.96 2.84 -7.91
C ARG A 81 9.09 1.81 -6.80
N MET A 82 8.98 2.22 -5.54
CA MET A 82 9.03 1.32 -4.39
C MET A 82 7.84 0.36 -4.35
N ILE A 83 6.63 0.86 -4.58
CA ILE A 83 5.41 0.02 -4.66
C ILE A 83 5.58 -1.03 -5.76
N VAL A 84 5.98 -0.62 -6.96
CA VAL A 84 6.19 -1.55 -8.08
C VAL A 84 7.28 -2.56 -7.75
N THR A 85 8.42 -2.14 -7.19
CA THR A 85 9.52 -3.04 -6.82
C THR A 85 9.09 -4.06 -5.77
N ALA A 86 8.39 -3.63 -4.73
CA ALA A 86 7.90 -4.51 -3.67
C ALA A 86 6.86 -5.52 -4.19
N LEU A 87 5.98 -5.10 -5.10
CA LEU A 87 5.02 -5.97 -5.76
C LEU A 87 5.70 -6.97 -6.69
N SER A 88 6.66 -6.54 -7.51
CA SER A 88 7.42 -7.44 -8.40
C SER A 88 8.14 -8.52 -7.61
N SER A 89 8.85 -8.15 -6.54
CA SER A 89 9.52 -9.11 -5.67
C SER A 89 8.52 -10.05 -4.97
N THR A 90 7.35 -9.54 -4.57
CA THR A 90 6.28 -10.38 -4.01
C THR A 90 5.77 -11.38 -5.05
N ASP A 91 5.57 -10.95 -6.29
CA ASP A 91 5.07 -11.79 -7.38
C ASP A 91 6.06 -12.91 -7.71
N GLU A 92 7.35 -12.60 -7.80
CA GLU A 92 8.43 -13.58 -7.99
C GLU A 92 8.46 -14.61 -6.85
N ARG A 93 8.38 -14.16 -5.58
CA ARG A 93 8.37 -15.07 -4.43
C ARG A 93 7.18 -16.02 -4.44
N VAL A 94 6.00 -15.55 -4.85
CA VAL A 94 4.81 -16.40 -4.97
C VAL A 94 4.99 -17.41 -6.10
N ALA A 95 5.57 -17.02 -7.24
CA ALA A 95 5.87 -17.92 -8.34
C ALA A 95 6.85 -19.03 -7.91
N ASP A 96 7.85 -18.69 -7.11
CA ASP A 96 8.84 -19.61 -6.56
C ASP A 96 8.32 -20.44 -5.36
N LYS A 97 7.04 -20.30 -4.99
CA LYS A 97 6.42 -20.97 -3.83
C LYS A 97 7.11 -20.67 -2.50
N LEU A 98 7.76 -19.50 -2.41
CA LEU A 98 8.40 -19.04 -1.18
C LEU A 98 7.36 -18.40 -0.25
N ARG A 99 7.65 -18.44 1.05
CA ARG A 99 6.83 -17.73 2.03
C ARG A 99 6.97 -16.23 1.82
N ILE A 100 5.84 -15.54 1.90
CA ILE A 100 5.73 -14.09 1.89
C ILE A 100 5.35 -13.57 3.27
N ASN A 101 5.79 -12.36 3.60
CA ASN A 101 5.41 -11.67 4.82
C ASN A 101 4.48 -10.50 4.45
N PRO A 102 3.19 -10.54 4.81
CA PRO A 102 2.26 -9.48 4.43
C PRO A 102 2.63 -8.09 4.97
N ALA A 103 3.26 -8.05 6.15
CA ALA A 103 3.71 -6.80 6.76
C ALA A 103 4.81 -6.12 5.95
N PHE A 104 5.69 -6.89 5.29
CA PHE A 104 6.78 -6.34 4.49
C PHE A 104 6.28 -5.48 3.33
N LEU A 105 5.24 -5.94 2.61
CA LEU A 105 4.68 -5.18 1.49
C LEU A 105 4.19 -3.81 1.93
N PHE A 106 3.44 -3.74 3.04
CA PHE A 106 2.93 -2.47 3.54
C PHE A 106 4.04 -1.60 4.16
N ALA A 107 5.05 -2.19 4.80
CA ALA A 107 6.21 -1.45 5.25
C ALA A 107 6.93 -0.75 4.08
N ALA A 108 7.04 -1.41 2.93
CA ALA A 108 7.63 -0.83 1.72
C ALA A 108 6.74 0.26 1.11
N PHE A 109 5.43 0.05 1.03
CA PHE A 109 4.48 1.04 0.48
C PHE A 109 4.55 2.38 1.24
N PHE A 110 4.63 2.30 2.55
CA PHE A 110 4.61 3.46 3.44
C PHE A 110 6.01 3.98 3.80
N TRP A 111 7.07 3.47 3.18
CA TRP A 111 8.44 3.87 3.47
C TRP A 111 8.71 5.35 3.19
N TYR A 112 8.32 5.85 2.01
CA TYR A 112 8.50 7.26 1.66
C TYR A 112 7.61 8.21 2.48
N PRO A 113 6.33 7.87 2.74
CA PRO A 113 5.53 8.62 3.71
C PRO A 113 6.17 8.73 5.09
N LEU A 114 6.72 7.63 5.62
CA LEU A 114 7.46 7.66 6.89
C LEU A 114 8.66 8.61 6.81
N ARG A 115 9.51 8.45 5.78
CA ARG A 115 10.74 9.23 5.62
C ARG A 115 10.48 10.72 5.54
N GLU A 116 9.48 11.13 4.77
CA GLU A 116 9.10 12.55 4.67
C GLU A 116 8.64 13.08 6.04
N LYS A 117 7.76 12.34 6.73
CA LYS A 117 7.25 12.75 8.03
C LYS A 117 8.35 12.87 9.10
N VAL A 118 9.31 11.95 9.09
CA VAL A 118 10.49 12.01 9.95
C VAL A 118 11.28 13.29 9.71
N GLU A 119 11.55 13.63 8.44
CA GLU A 119 12.33 14.82 8.12
C GLU A 119 11.60 16.11 8.53
N ILE A 120 10.28 16.17 8.35
CA ILE A 120 9.44 17.28 8.86
C ILE A 120 9.59 17.40 10.38
N LEU A 121 9.42 16.30 11.12
CA LEU A 121 9.49 16.29 12.59
C LEU A 121 10.87 16.66 13.15
N LYS A 122 11.94 16.30 12.44
CA LYS A 122 13.31 16.68 12.80
C LYS A 122 13.56 18.17 12.56
N ASN A 123 13.18 18.66 11.38
CA ASN A 123 13.53 20.02 10.95
C ASN A 123 12.63 21.08 11.60
N GLU A 124 11.34 20.80 11.75
CA GLU A 124 10.37 21.75 12.30
C GLU A 124 10.13 21.52 13.79
N GLY A 125 10.11 20.26 14.23
CA GLY A 125 9.83 19.89 15.63
C GLY A 125 11.06 19.82 16.53
N GLY A 126 12.27 19.87 15.97
CA GLY A 126 13.53 19.75 16.72
C GLY A 126 13.72 18.40 17.40
N LEU A 127 12.97 17.38 17.00
CA LEU A 127 13.04 16.04 17.58
C LEU A 127 14.35 15.34 17.18
N ASN A 128 14.90 14.54 18.09
CA ASN A 128 15.99 13.65 17.74
C ASN A 128 15.51 12.56 16.76
N ASN A 129 16.45 11.88 16.10
CA ASN A 129 16.11 10.91 15.07
C ASN A 129 15.21 9.78 15.59
N HIS A 130 15.48 9.25 16.79
CA HIS A 130 14.72 8.15 17.35
C HIS A 130 13.25 8.54 17.63
N ASP A 131 13.04 9.69 18.27
CA ASP A 131 11.71 10.17 18.63
C ASP A 131 10.90 10.59 17.39
N ALA A 132 11.55 11.20 16.40
CA ALA A 132 10.93 11.53 15.12
C ALA A 132 10.41 10.28 14.40
N TYR A 133 11.18 9.19 14.37
CA TYR A 133 10.74 7.91 13.78
C TYR A 133 9.61 7.26 14.56
N ALA A 134 9.68 7.26 15.89
CA ALA A 134 8.62 6.71 16.72
C ALA A 134 7.28 7.44 16.48
N LEU A 135 7.31 8.77 16.44
CA LEU A 135 6.12 9.59 16.20
C LEU A 135 5.61 9.46 14.75
N ALA A 136 6.49 9.61 13.75
CA ALA A 136 6.13 9.45 12.35
C ALA A 136 5.55 8.06 12.05
N GLY A 137 6.16 7.01 12.60
CA GLY A 137 5.69 5.65 12.45
C GLY A 137 4.29 5.44 13.01
N ASN A 138 3.98 6.04 14.17
CA ASN A 138 2.63 5.99 14.74
C ASN A 138 1.62 6.71 13.85
N GLU A 139 1.93 7.92 13.37
CA GLU A 139 1.02 8.67 12.52
C GLU A 139 0.72 7.97 11.19
N VAL A 140 1.76 7.44 10.52
CA VAL A 140 1.60 6.72 9.25
C VAL A 140 0.80 5.43 9.45
N LEU A 141 1.08 4.67 10.53
CA LEU A 141 0.33 3.46 10.85
C LEU A 141 -1.12 3.76 11.24
N ASP A 142 -1.39 4.87 11.90
CA ASP A 142 -2.76 5.29 12.21
C ASP A 142 -3.56 5.58 10.94
N LEU A 143 -2.96 6.25 9.95
CA LEU A 143 -3.59 6.47 8.64
C LEU A 143 -3.89 5.13 7.93
N PHE A 144 -2.93 4.20 7.94
CA PHE A 144 -3.11 2.87 7.38
C PHE A 144 -4.23 2.09 8.10
N CYS A 145 -4.24 2.12 9.43
CA CYS A 145 -5.26 1.46 10.25
C CYS A 145 -6.65 2.08 10.09
N ARG A 146 -6.77 3.39 9.86
CA ARG A 146 -8.07 4.03 9.56
C ARG A 146 -8.65 3.54 8.24
N ALA A 147 -7.81 3.36 7.22
CA ALA A 147 -8.25 2.92 5.90
C ALA A 147 -8.58 1.42 5.87
N LEU A 148 -7.79 0.58 6.54
CA LEU A 148 -7.84 -0.88 6.36
C LEU A 148 -7.99 -1.67 7.67
N ALA A 149 -7.97 -1.05 8.85
CA ALA A 149 -8.00 -1.76 10.16
C ALA A 149 -6.98 -2.90 10.23
N ALA A 150 -5.76 -2.63 9.79
CA ALA A 150 -4.67 -3.60 9.80
C ALA A 150 -4.45 -4.18 11.21
N PRO A 151 -4.43 -5.53 11.37
CA PRO A 151 -4.27 -6.14 12.69
C PRO A 151 -2.94 -5.78 13.34
N ARG A 152 -2.91 -5.62 14.67
CA ARG A 152 -1.70 -5.26 15.44
C ARG A 152 -0.46 -6.09 15.12
N ARG A 153 -0.63 -7.40 14.86
CA ARG A 153 0.48 -8.28 14.47
C ARG A 153 1.23 -7.81 13.21
N HIS A 154 0.54 -7.15 12.27
CA HIS A 154 1.16 -6.60 11.06
C HIS A 154 1.82 -5.26 11.37
N THR A 155 1.15 -4.37 12.10
CA THR A 155 1.68 -3.04 12.39
C THR A 155 2.90 -3.08 13.31
N SER A 156 2.96 -4.02 14.25
CA SER A 156 4.17 -4.30 15.04
C SER A 156 5.34 -4.68 14.14
N VAL A 157 5.15 -5.64 13.24
CA VAL A 157 6.22 -6.09 12.32
C VAL A 157 6.64 -4.97 11.35
N ILE A 158 5.70 -4.16 10.87
CA ILE A 158 6.01 -2.99 10.03
C ILE A 158 6.92 -2.01 10.79
N ARG A 159 6.59 -1.71 12.06
CA ARG A 159 7.40 -0.84 12.90
C ARG A 159 8.79 -1.41 13.11
N ASP A 160 8.91 -2.72 13.38
CA ASP A 160 10.20 -3.38 13.55
C ASP A 160 11.06 -3.27 12.28
N ILE A 161 10.46 -3.50 11.09
CA ILE A 161 11.15 -3.36 9.80
C ILE A 161 11.73 -1.95 9.64
N TRP A 162 10.91 -0.92 9.91
CA TRP A 162 11.35 0.47 9.79
C TRP A 162 12.43 0.83 10.82
N PHE A 163 12.29 0.35 12.06
CA PHE A 163 13.27 0.59 13.11
C PHE A 163 14.63 -0.02 12.75
N LEU A 164 14.66 -1.19 12.12
CA LEU A 164 15.91 -1.81 11.66
C LEU A 164 16.60 -1.01 10.54
N GLN A 165 15.89 -0.13 9.82
CA GLN A 165 16.51 0.76 8.83
C GLN A 165 17.25 1.95 9.45
N LEU A 166 17.17 2.12 10.78
CA LEU A 166 17.86 3.18 11.52
C LEU A 166 19.26 2.79 11.98
N GLN A 167 19.61 1.51 11.86
CA GLN A 167 20.89 0.96 12.31
C GLN A 167 22.02 1.31 11.34
#